data_AF-A0A7C7PAK0-F1
#
_entry.id   AF-A0A7C7PAK0-F1
#
_cell.length_a   1.000
_cell.length_b   1.000
_cell.length_c   1.000
_cell.angle_alpha   90.00
_cell.angle_beta   90.00
_cell.angle_gamma   90.00
#
_symmetry.space_group_name_H-M   'P 1'
#
loop_
_entity.id
_entity.type
_entity.pdbx_description
1 polymer ?
#
loop_
_entity_poly.entity_id
_entity_poly.type
_entity_poly.pdbx_seq_one_letter_code
_entity_poly.pdbx_strand_id
1 'polypeptide(L)'
;MNTRILKTVFVFFIVLNFSCKQNNSEATLAEYKYADQPETISCDPENDKLMKEALYSFENDIINQYDPNGKNKLRAYRSFVNNAVANRVDVANMMSKQTKAVFDVLKTKTELWDGATLNYNSDLVKCLSNNIQDQNLKTTFNALVSTNSMTQQLFGPALRSNTSYTRDTYLQTFLALDYYYAKMLALDFTQVDLEANEAKQQANSKIDFNKRPTAQPLNRQPAVKNQKVDDHAGHNH
;
A
#
# COMPACT_ATOMS: atom_id res chain seq x y z
N MET A 1 -66.71 4.66 -16.16
CA MET A 1 -65.38 5.32 -16.10
C MET A 1 -64.60 4.90 -17.33
N ASN A 2 -64.20 5.85 -18.18
CA ASN A 2 -63.72 5.58 -19.55
C ASN A 2 -62.41 4.77 -19.51
N THR A 3 -62.41 3.57 -20.10
CA THR A 3 -61.25 2.64 -20.12
C THR A 3 -59.99 3.23 -20.77
N ARG A 4 -60.14 4.35 -21.50
CA ARG A 4 -59.03 5.14 -22.06
C ARG A 4 -58.26 5.90 -20.99
N ILE A 5 -58.94 6.44 -19.96
CA ILE A 5 -58.30 7.20 -18.86
C ILE A 5 -57.48 6.26 -17.96
N LEU A 6 -57.98 5.05 -17.72
CA LEU A 6 -57.27 4.03 -16.94
C LEU A 6 -55.95 3.59 -17.59
N LYS A 7 -55.91 3.52 -18.93
CA LYS A 7 -54.70 3.18 -19.69
C LYS A 7 -53.66 4.30 -19.66
N THR A 8 -54.08 5.56 -19.72
CA THR A 8 -53.16 6.71 -19.67
C THR A 8 -52.51 6.85 -18.29
N VAL A 9 -53.25 6.57 -17.21
CA VAL A 9 -52.71 6.57 -15.83
C VAL A 9 -51.68 5.46 -15.63
N PHE A 10 -51.88 4.28 -16.23
CA PHE A 10 -50.94 3.16 -16.10
C PHE A 10 -49.63 3.41 -16.85
N VAL A 11 -49.66 4.07 -18.02
CA VAL A 11 -48.45 4.44 -18.76
C VAL A 11 -47.66 5.52 -18.03
N PHE A 12 -48.31 6.48 -17.37
CA PHE A 12 -47.62 7.52 -16.59
C PHE A 12 -46.90 6.97 -15.34
N PHE A 13 -47.43 5.92 -14.71
CA PHE A 13 -46.79 5.25 -13.57
C PHE A 13 -45.52 4.44 -13.95
N ILE A 14 -45.43 3.97 -15.19
CA ILE A 14 -44.26 3.22 -15.69
C ILE A 14 -43.09 4.18 -15.98
N VAL A 15 -43.37 5.41 -16.42
CA VAL A 15 -42.32 6.41 -16.76
C VAL A 15 -41.70 7.06 -15.52
N LEU A 16 -42.43 7.14 -14.39
CA LEU A 16 -41.92 7.70 -13.14
C LEU A 16 -40.96 6.78 -12.36
N ASN A 17 -40.90 5.49 -12.69
CA ASN A 17 -39.92 4.55 -12.10
C ASN A 17 -38.61 4.46 -12.90
N PHE A 18 -38.49 5.21 -14.01
CA PHE A 18 -37.25 5.38 -14.76
C PHE A 18 -36.47 6.64 -14.35
N SER A 19 -36.61 7.07 -13.09
CA SER A 19 -35.51 7.77 -12.44
C SER A 19 -34.38 6.74 -12.25
N CYS A 20 -33.51 6.66 -13.25
CA CYS A 20 -32.15 6.20 -13.02
C CYS A 20 -31.59 7.09 -11.91
N LYS A 21 -31.64 6.61 -10.67
CA LYS A 21 -30.65 7.02 -9.67
C LYS A 21 -29.32 6.82 -10.38
N GLN A 22 -28.56 7.89 -10.57
CA GLN A 22 -27.12 7.75 -10.69
C GLN A 22 -26.72 6.96 -9.44
N ASN A 23 -26.50 5.68 -9.65
CA ASN A 23 -26.13 4.76 -8.60
C ASN A 23 -24.76 5.25 -8.13
N ASN A 24 -24.75 5.96 -7.01
CA ASN A 24 -23.61 5.98 -6.10
C ASN A 24 -23.46 4.55 -5.56
N SER A 25 -23.19 3.58 -6.44
CA SER A 25 -22.76 2.27 -6.02
C SER A 25 -21.40 2.50 -5.39
N GLU A 26 -21.37 2.53 -4.06
CA GLU A 26 -20.12 2.40 -3.31
C GLU A 26 -19.37 1.23 -3.93
N ALA A 27 -18.13 1.46 -4.35
CA ALA A 27 -17.32 0.40 -4.92
C ALA A 27 -17.19 -0.68 -3.85
N THR A 28 -17.58 -1.92 -4.17
CA THR A 28 -17.42 -3.06 -3.29
C THR A 28 -16.31 -3.95 -3.81
N LEU A 29 -15.56 -4.54 -2.89
CA LEU A 29 -14.54 -5.50 -3.25
C LEU A 29 -15.20 -6.81 -3.67
N ALA A 30 -14.90 -7.29 -4.88
CA ALA A 30 -15.47 -8.54 -5.40
C ALA A 30 -14.97 -9.77 -4.63
N GLU A 31 -13.72 -9.74 -4.16
CA GLU A 31 -13.08 -10.85 -3.46
C GLU A 31 -12.16 -10.33 -2.34
N TYR A 32 -12.32 -10.89 -1.14
CA TYR A 32 -11.41 -10.69 -0.02
C TYR A 32 -10.37 -11.82 0.00
N LYS A 33 -9.26 -11.62 -0.70
CA LYS A 33 -8.22 -12.63 -0.91
C LYS A 33 -7.55 -13.07 0.40
N TYR A 34 -7.57 -12.21 1.41
CA TYR A 34 -6.93 -12.45 2.72
C TYR A 34 -7.96 -12.69 3.83
N ALA A 35 -9.17 -13.15 3.50
CA ALA A 35 -10.20 -13.45 4.48
C ALA A 35 -9.76 -14.46 5.55
N ASP A 36 -8.98 -15.47 5.15
CA ASP A 36 -8.46 -16.54 6.04
C ASP A 36 -7.22 -16.11 6.86
N GLN A 37 -6.69 -14.91 6.63
CA GLN A 37 -5.58 -14.39 7.42
C GLN A 37 -6.06 -13.88 8.79
N PRO A 38 -5.19 -13.88 9.82
CA PRO A 38 -5.51 -13.37 11.14
C PRO A 38 -6.09 -11.96 11.11
N GLU A 39 -7.00 -11.67 12.04
CA GLU A 39 -7.52 -10.33 12.25
C GLU A 39 -6.39 -9.35 12.59
N THR A 40 -6.54 -8.11 12.14
CA THR A 40 -5.45 -7.13 12.13
C THR A 40 -5.70 -6.00 13.11
N ILE A 41 -6.84 -5.34 13.00
CA ILE A 41 -7.25 -4.24 13.87
C ILE A 41 -8.67 -4.49 14.36
N SER A 42 -9.04 -3.78 15.42
CA SER A 42 -10.44 -3.64 15.83
C SER A 42 -10.70 -2.16 16.04
N CYS A 43 -11.30 -1.52 15.03
CA CYS A 43 -11.61 -0.09 15.04
C CYS A 43 -13.07 0.15 14.68
N ASP A 44 -13.53 -0.47 13.61
CA ASP A 44 -14.91 -0.39 13.13
C ASP A 44 -15.24 -1.68 12.38
N PRO A 45 -16.17 -2.52 12.90
CA PRO A 45 -16.54 -3.79 12.27
C PRO A 45 -16.97 -3.67 10.79
N GLU A 46 -17.49 -2.52 10.37
CA GLU A 46 -17.90 -2.28 8.98
C GLU A 46 -16.69 -2.13 8.04
N ASN A 47 -15.57 -1.62 8.56
CA ASN A 47 -14.37 -1.30 7.79
C ASN A 47 -13.20 -2.24 8.07
N ASP A 48 -13.18 -2.96 9.20
CA ASP A 48 -12.05 -3.79 9.64
C ASP A 48 -11.70 -4.88 8.59
N LYS A 49 -12.70 -5.44 7.88
CA LYS A 49 -12.45 -6.39 6.78
C LYS A 49 -11.71 -5.76 5.60
N LEU A 50 -12.09 -4.54 5.22
CA LEU A 50 -11.40 -3.81 4.15
C LEU A 50 -10.00 -3.40 4.59
N MET A 51 -9.81 -2.99 5.85
CA MET A 51 -8.49 -2.65 6.40
C MET A 51 -7.58 -3.87 6.46
N LYS A 52 -8.12 -5.04 6.83
CA LYS A 52 -7.41 -6.32 6.77
C LYS A 52 -6.92 -6.61 5.36
N GLU A 53 -7.80 -6.48 4.38
CA GLU A 53 -7.45 -6.70 2.98
C GLU A 53 -6.40 -5.70 2.47
N ALA A 54 -6.55 -4.43 2.83
CA ALA A 54 -5.61 -3.36 2.49
C ALA A 54 -4.22 -3.63 3.07
N LEU A 55 -4.16 -4.01 4.34
CA LEU A 55 -2.92 -4.35 5.01
C LEU A 55 -2.22 -5.54 4.33
N TYR A 56 -2.90 -6.66 4.15
CA TYR A 56 -2.26 -7.85 3.58
C TYR A 56 -1.89 -7.68 2.10
N SER A 57 -2.67 -6.91 1.33
CA SER A 57 -2.34 -6.55 -0.05
C SER A 57 -1.07 -5.70 -0.12
N PHE A 58 -0.97 -4.67 0.74
CA PHE A 58 0.24 -3.88 0.92
C PHE A 58 1.43 -4.73 1.33
N GLU A 59 1.28 -5.62 2.33
CA GLU A 59 2.36 -6.49 2.79
C GLU A 59 2.87 -7.40 1.70
N ASN A 60 1.98 -8.02 0.93
CA ASN A 60 2.35 -8.85 -0.21
C ASN A 60 3.17 -8.05 -1.23
N ASP A 61 2.73 -6.83 -1.58
CA ASP A 61 3.42 -6.00 -2.57
C ASP A 61 4.81 -5.56 -2.09
N ILE A 62 4.96 -5.10 -0.83
CA ILE A 62 6.28 -4.71 -0.30
C ILE A 62 7.22 -5.90 -0.16
N ILE A 63 6.71 -7.08 0.20
CA ILE A 63 7.52 -8.29 0.29
C ILE A 63 8.02 -8.68 -1.09
N ASN A 64 7.15 -8.68 -2.10
CA ASN A 64 7.53 -9.01 -3.47
C ASN A 64 8.43 -7.97 -4.13
N GLN A 65 8.36 -6.70 -3.70
CA GLN A 65 9.20 -5.62 -4.21
C GLN A 65 10.58 -5.59 -3.54
N TYR A 66 10.64 -5.72 -2.21
CA TYR A 66 11.85 -5.41 -1.43
C TYR A 66 12.57 -6.63 -0.83
N ASP A 67 11.91 -7.78 -0.72
CA ASP A 67 12.57 -9.03 -0.34
C ASP A 67 11.95 -10.24 -1.07
N PRO A 68 11.93 -10.24 -2.42
CA PRO A 68 11.24 -11.25 -3.21
C PRO A 68 11.70 -12.68 -2.93
N ASN A 69 12.98 -12.84 -2.57
CA ASN A 69 13.63 -14.13 -2.32
C ASN A 69 13.52 -14.56 -0.86
N GLY A 70 13.82 -13.66 0.08
CA GLY A 70 13.84 -13.98 1.50
C GLY A 70 12.46 -14.02 2.14
N LYS A 71 11.46 -13.36 1.52
CA LYS A 71 10.10 -13.16 2.05
C LYS A 71 10.09 -12.66 3.50
N ASN A 72 11.12 -11.92 3.90
CA ASN A 72 11.29 -11.43 5.26
C ASN A 72 10.51 -10.13 5.46
N LYS A 73 9.41 -10.22 6.21
CA LYS A 73 8.53 -9.09 6.54
C LYS A 73 9.31 -7.91 7.14
N LEU A 74 10.25 -8.13 8.07
CA LEU A 74 11.04 -7.05 8.67
C LEU A 74 11.91 -6.31 7.65
N ARG A 75 12.56 -7.05 6.75
CA ARG A 75 13.37 -6.45 5.68
C ARG A 75 12.50 -5.65 4.72
N ALA A 76 11.35 -6.22 4.30
CA ALA A 76 10.42 -5.56 3.41
C ALA A 76 9.90 -4.23 4.00
N TYR A 77 9.46 -4.25 5.26
CA TYR A 77 9.01 -3.04 5.96
C TYR A 77 10.11 -2.00 6.13
N ARG A 78 11.32 -2.40 6.56
CA ARG A 78 12.47 -1.47 6.69
C ARG A 78 12.78 -0.79 5.36
N SER A 79 12.83 -1.56 4.28
CA SER A 79 13.06 -1.04 2.93
C SER A 79 11.95 -0.11 2.49
N PHE A 80 10.67 -0.50 2.69
CA PHE A 80 9.52 0.34 2.38
C PHE A 80 9.58 1.66 3.15
N VAL A 81 9.68 1.63 4.48
CA VAL A 81 9.78 2.83 5.34
C VAL A 81 10.91 3.75 4.91
N ASN A 82 12.10 3.19 4.65
CA ASN A 82 13.25 4.00 4.22
C ASN A 82 12.99 4.72 2.91
N ASN A 83 12.40 4.02 1.92
CA ASN A 83 12.02 4.61 0.64
C ASN A 83 10.86 5.59 0.81
N ALA A 84 9.87 5.28 1.63
CA ALA A 84 8.67 6.09 1.83
C ALA A 84 9.02 7.45 2.47
N VAL A 85 9.83 7.45 3.53
CA VAL A 85 10.34 8.66 4.17
C VAL A 85 11.27 9.46 3.25
N ALA A 86 11.94 8.80 2.29
CA ALA A 86 12.73 9.47 1.25
C ALA A 86 11.91 9.91 0.03
N ASN A 87 10.60 9.67 0.03
CA ASN A 87 9.69 9.84 -1.11
C ASN A 87 10.14 9.12 -2.40
N ARG A 88 10.59 7.88 -2.26
CA ARG A 88 11.11 7.00 -3.34
C ARG A 88 10.28 5.73 -3.57
N VAL A 89 9.07 5.66 -3.02
CA VAL A 89 8.17 4.52 -3.26
C VAL A 89 7.53 4.70 -4.63
N ASP A 90 7.84 3.78 -5.54
CA ASP A 90 7.26 3.70 -6.87
C ASP A 90 6.09 2.71 -6.86
N VAL A 91 4.93 3.20 -6.42
CA VAL A 91 3.72 2.38 -6.25
C VAL A 91 3.23 1.81 -7.60
N ALA A 92 3.40 2.57 -8.68
CA ALA A 92 3.01 2.18 -10.04
C ALA A 92 3.69 0.88 -10.48
N ASN A 93 4.96 0.69 -10.14
CA ASN A 93 5.76 -0.48 -10.53
C ASN A 93 5.81 -1.61 -9.47
N MET A 94 4.94 -1.57 -8.45
CA MET A 94 4.88 -2.63 -7.44
C MET A 94 3.46 -3.12 -7.11
N MET A 95 2.42 -2.32 -7.34
CA MET A 95 1.06 -2.69 -6.96
C MET A 95 0.54 -3.91 -7.74
N SER A 96 -0.13 -4.82 -7.03
CA SER A 96 -0.89 -5.92 -7.65
C SER A 96 -2.29 -5.49 -8.10
N LYS A 97 -2.98 -6.33 -8.88
CA LYS A 97 -4.41 -6.10 -9.19
C LYS A 97 -5.28 -6.06 -7.94
N GLN A 98 -4.96 -6.90 -6.94
CA GLN A 98 -5.69 -6.90 -5.67
C GLN A 98 -5.55 -5.56 -4.95
N THR A 99 -4.33 -5.03 -4.89
CA THR A 99 -4.07 -3.70 -4.33
C THR A 99 -4.85 -2.61 -5.08
N LYS A 100 -4.90 -2.67 -6.41
CA LYS A 100 -5.71 -1.74 -7.20
C LYS A 100 -7.20 -1.84 -6.88
N ALA A 101 -7.74 -3.05 -6.78
CA ALA A 101 -9.14 -3.28 -6.44
C ALA A 101 -9.49 -2.75 -5.04
N VAL A 102 -8.61 -2.97 -4.06
CA VAL A 102 -8.76 -2.40 -2.72
C VAL A 102 -8.72 -0.87 -2.76
N PHE A 103 -7.78 -0.28 -3.51
CA PHE A 103 -7.71 1.17 -3.67
C PHE A 103 -8.98 1.75 -4.30
N ASP A 104 -9.58 1.05 -5.27
CA ASP A 104 -10.83 1.49 -5.89
C ASP A 104 -12.01 1.57 -4.93
N VAL A 105 -12.00 0.76 -3.86
CA VAL A 105 -12.95 0.86 -2.74
C VAL A 105 -12.54 1.96 -1.77
N LEU A 106 -11.26 1.99 -1.36
CA LEU A 106 -10.78 2.99 -0.39
C LEU A 106 -10.98 4.42 -0.89
N LYS A 107 -10.80 4.70 -2.19
CA LYS A 107 -10.98 6.04 -2.75
C LYS A 107 -12.42 6.56 -2.67
N THR A 108 -13.43 5.69 -2.54
CA THR A 108 -14.83 6.12 -2.40
C THR A 108 -15.16 6.53 -0.96
N LYS A 109 -14.31 6.19 0.00
CA LYS A 109 -14.41 6.58 1.41
C LYS A 109 -13.88 7.99 1.59
N THR A 110 -14.66 8.99 1.23
CA THR A 110 -14.22 10.40 1.23
C THR A 110 -13.75 10.90 2.59
N GLU A 111 -14.29 10.37 3.68
CA GLU A 111 -13.91 10.67 5.07
C GLU A 111 -12.49 10.19 5.42
N LEU A 112 -11.96 9.22 4.67
CA LEU A 112 -10.62 8.68 4.85
C LEU A 112 -9.54 9.65 4.35
N TRP A 113 -9.88 10.56 3.43
CA TRP A 113 -8.91 11.37 2.70
C TRP A 113 -9.09 12.87 2.97
N ASP A 114 -7.97 13.57 3.08
CA ASP A 114 -7.90 15.03 3.05
C ASP A 114 -7.04 15.43 1.83
N GLY A 115 -7.73 15.71 0.71
CA GLY A 115 -7.11 15.90 -0.59
C GLY A 115 -6.33 14.65 -1.05
N ALA A 116 -5.01 14.81 -1.22
CA ALA A 116 -4.10 13.74 -1.65
C ALA A 116 -3.41 13.01 -0.46
N THR A 117 -3.89 13.25 0.76
CA THR A 117 -3.32 12.69 1.99
C THR A 117 -4.37 11.99 2.83
N LEU A 118 -3.95 11.17 3.80
CA LEU A 118 -4.86 10.56 4.75
C LEU A 118 -5.45 11.64 5.67
N ASN A 119 -6.75 11.58 5.92
CA ASN A 119 -7.40 12.45 6.90
C ASN A 119 -6.97 12.04 8.32
N TYR A 120 -5.97 12.73 8.86
CA TYR A 120 -5.40 12.44 10.19
C TYR A 120 -6.37 12.70 11.35
N ASN A 121 -7.50 13.37 11.10
CA ASN A 121 -8.55 13.64 12.08
C ASN A 121 -9.73 12.66 11.99
N SER A 122 -9.71 11.72 11.05
CA SER A 122 -10.76 10.70 10.91
C SER A 122 -10.80 9.75 12.11
N ASP A 123 -11.97 9.16 12.35
CA ASP A 123 -12.16 8.24 13.48
C ASP A 123 -11.34 6.96 13.32
N LEU A 124 -11.15 6.49 12.09
CA LEU A 124 -10.23 5.39 11.80
C LEU A 124 -8.80 5.74 12.21
N VAL A 125 -8.24 6.88 11.77
CA VAL A 125 -6.86 7.26 12.12
C VAL A 125 -6.71 7.46 13.62
N LYS A 126 -7.67 8.08 14.30
CA LYS A 126 -7.65 8.17 15.78
C LYS A 126 -7.63 6.80 16.42
N CYS A 127 -8.42 5.85 15.94
CA CYS A 127 -8.38 4.48 16.44
C CYS A 127 -7.01 3.84 16.21
N LEU A 128 -6.46 3.95 15.00
CA LEU A 128 -5.12 3.42 14.67
C LEU A 128 -4.05 4.02 15.59
N SER A 129 -3.99 5.35 15.71
CA SER A 129 -2.95 6.02 16.50
C SER A 129 -3.05 5.72 17.99
N ASN A 130 -4.27 5.61 18.52
CA ASN A 130 -4.48 5.27 19.93
C ASN A 130 -4.08 3.84 20.28
N ASN A 131 -4.03 2.94 19.30
CA ASN A 131 -3.66 1.53 19.48
C ASN A 131 -2.23 1.21 19.03
N ILE A 132 -1.45 2.20 18.56
CA ILE A 132 0.00 2.03 18.35
C ILE A 132 0.64 1.57 19.67
N GLN A 133 1.35 0.44 19.60
CA GLN A 133 1.94 -0.24 20.75
C GLN A 133 3.19 0.50 21.25
N ASP A 134 4.00 1.04 20.34
CA ASP A 134 5.18 1.82 20.69
C ASP A 134 4.79 3.20 21.22
N GLN A 135 5.04 3.45 22.51
CA GLN A 135 4.59 4.68 23.17
C GLN A 135 5.26 5.94 22.59
N ASN A 136 6.52 5.87 22.18
CA ASN A 136 7.23 7.02 21.63
C ASN A 136 6.65 7.42 20.27
N LEU A 137 6.36 6.44 19.40
CA LEU A 137 5.68 6.68 18.13
C LEU A 137 4.27 7.23 18.35
N LYS A 138 3.50 6.61 19.26
CA LYS A 138 2.15 7.06 19.61
C LYS A 138 2.14 8.50 20.10
N THR A 139 3.00 8.85 21.06
CA THR A 139 3.12 10.22 21.58
C THR A 139 3.53 11.19 20.49
N THR A 140 4.52 10.84 19.66
CA THR A 140 4.98 11.70 18.56
C THR A 140 3.86 11.95 17.55
N PHE A 141 3.16 10.89 17.11
CA PHE A 141 2.05 10.98 16.19
C PHE A 141 0.92 11.86 16.75
N ASN A 142 0.45 11.56 17.96
CA ASN A 142 -0.65 12.29 18.59
C ASN A 142 -0.29 13.77 18.84
N ALA A 143 0.95 14.06 19.20
CA ALA A 143 1.42 15.44 19.33
C ALA A 143 1.33 16.18 17.99
N LEU A 144 1.84 15.59 16.91
CA LEU A 144 1.78 16.17 15.56
C LEU A 144 0.34 16.39 15.07
N VAL A 145 -0.56 15.45 15.34
CA VAL A 145 -1.99 15.60 15.00
C VAL A 145 -2.63 16.72 15.83
N SER A 146 -2.37 16.77 17.15
CA SER A 146 -2.96 17.78 18.04
C SER A 146 -2.55 19.22 17.69
N THR A 147 -1.37 19.41 17.11
CA THR A 147 -0.87 20.72 16.65
C THR A 147 -1.16 20.98 15.17
N ASN A 148 -1.99 20.15 14.52
CA ASN A 148 -2.29 20.24 13.09
C ASN A 148 -1.02 20.29 12.21
N SER A 149 0.02 19.59 12.63
CA SER A 149 1.35 19.57 12.00
C SER A 149 1.69 18.18 11.43
N MET A 150 0.76 17.24 11.45
CA MET A 150 1.02 15.89 11.00
C MET A 150 1.28 15.84 9.50
N THR A 151 2.46 15.33 9.13
CA THR A 151 2.88 15.07 7.75
C THR A 151 3.82 13.88 7.72
N GLN A 152 3.94 13.23 6.57
CA GLN A 152 4.94 12.16 6.35
C GLN A 152 6.37 12.64 6.63
N GLN A 153 6.68 13.89 6.29
CA GLN A 153 8.01 14.47 6.50
C GLN A 153 8.33 14.64 7.99
N LEU A 154 7.36 15.05 8.80
CA LEU A 154 7.57 15.29 10.23
C LEU A 154 7.51 14.00 11.06
N PHE A 155 6.69 13.02 10.67
CA PHE A 155 6.63 11.71 11.35
C PHE A 155 7.70 10.72 10.90
N GLY A 156 8.18 10.86 9.66
CA GLY A 156 9.11 9.94 9.02
C GLY A 156 10.40 9.64 9.81
N PRO A 157 11.08 10.62 10.45
CA PRO A 157 12.26 10.36 11.28
C PRO A 157 11.98 9.41 12.44
N ALA A 158 10.87 9.62 13.16
CA ALA A 158 10.46 8.76 14.27
C ALA A 158 10.19 7.33 13.78
N LEU A 159 9.46 7.22 12.66
CA LEU A 159 9.18 5.94 12.02
C LEU A 159 10.45 5.19 11.59
N ARG A 160 11.39 5.88 10.94
CA ARG A 160 12.66 5.29 10.46
C ARG A 160 13.53 4.76 11.60
N SER A 161 13.50 5.44 12.76
CA SER A 161 14.26 5.04 13.94
C SER A 161 13.66 3.86 14.71
N ASN A 162 12.45 3.42 14.34
CA ASN A 162 11.70 2.38 15.02
C ASN A 162 11.63 1.08 14.18
N THR A 163 11.20 -0.02 14.78
CA THR A 163 10.98 -1.33 14.13
C THR A 163 9.67 -2.01 14.53
N SER A 164 8.88 -1.38 15.42
CA SER A 164 7.59 -1.87 15.94
C SER A 164 6.58 -2.12 14.83
N TYR A 165 6.68 -1.40 13.70
CA TYR A 165 5.87 -1.61 12.50
C TYR A 165 5.95 -3.03 11.93
N THR A 166 6.79 -3.93 12.45
CA THR A 166 6.78 -5.35 12.06
C THR A 166 5.81 -6.22 12.84
N ARG A 167 5.34 -5.74 13.99
CA ARG A 167 4.50 -6.48 14.94
C ARG A 167 3.24 -5.73 15.37
N ASP A 168 3.17 -4.45 15.06
CA ASP A 168 2.06 -3.56 15.38
C ASP A 168 1.16 -3.39 14.16
N THR A 169 0.07 -4.14 14.11
CA THR A 169 -0.89 -4.11 13.00
C THR A 169 -1.59 -2.76 12.84
N TYR A 170 -1.78 -2.00 13.92
CA TYR A 170 -2.36 -0.65 13.84
C TYR A 170 -1.41 0.32 13.14
N LEU A 171 -0.11 0.27 13.49
CA LEU A 171 0.91 1.04 12.80
C LEU A 171 1.09 0.57 11.35
N GLN A 172 1.04 -0.73 11.09
CA GLN A 172 1.12 -1.29 9.74
C GLN A 172 -0.02 -0.81 8.85
N THR A 173 -1.26 -0.84 9.34
CA THR A 173 -2.43 -0.32 8.62
C THR A 173 -2.28 1.18 8.35
N PHE A 174 -1.81 1.97 9.32
CA PHE A 174 -1.51 3.38 9.08
C PHE A 174 -0.48 3.57 7.96
N LEU A 175 0.60 2.79 7.94
CA LEU A 175 1.61 2.86 6.87
C LEU A 175 1.04 2.48 5.49
N ALA A 176 0.21 1.44 5.43
CA ALA A 176 -0.47 1.06 4.20
C ALA A 176 -1.35 2.21 3.68
N LEU A 177 -2.16 2.82 4.55
CA LEU A 177 -3.07 3.89 4.15
C LEU A 177 -2.33 5.17 3.74
N ASP A 178 -1.44 5.67 4.59
CA ASP A 178 -0.81 6.98 4.40
C ASP A 178 0.37 6.93 3.41
N TYR A 179 1.29 5.99 3.59
CA TYR A 179 2.53 5.97 2.79
C TYR A 179 2.42 5.18 1.49
N TYR A 180 1.40 4.34 1.33
CA TYR A 180 1.21 3.50 0.15
C TYR A 180 -0.05 3.85 -0.65
N TYR A 181 -1.24 3.70 -0.08
CA TYR A 181 -2.50 3.96 -0.78
C TYR A 181 -2.72 5.44 -1.09
N ALA A 182 -2.36 6.38 -0.22
CA ALA A 182 -2.51 7.81 -0.52
C ALA A 182 -1.71 8.23 -1.77
N LYS A 183 -0.55 7.60 -2.02
CA LYS A 183 0.24 7.87 -3.24
C LYS A 183 -0.51 7.51 -4.52
N MET A 184 -1.44 6.56 -4.45
CA MET A 184 -2.26 6.13 -5.59
C MET A 184 -3.31 7.17 -6.00
N LEU A 185 -3.67 8.11 -5.11
CA LEU A 185 -4.59 9.21 -5.42
C LEU A 185 -4.07 10.13 -6.53
N ALA A 186 -2.74 10.20 -6.69
CA ALA A 186 -2.09 11.03 -7.69
C ALA A 186 -1.64 10.25 -8.95
N LEU A 187 -1.94 8.95 -9.06
CA LEU A 187 -1.49 8.13 -10.18
C LEU A 187 -2.44 8.20 -11.38
N ASP A 188 -1.86 8.28 -12.58
CA ASP A 188 -2.56 7.98 -13.82
C ASP A 188 -2.52 6.47 -14.09
N PHE A 189 -3.62 5.79 -13.80
CA PHE A 189 -3.73 4.34 -13.99
C PHE A 189 -3.72 3.89 -15.45
N THR A 190 -3.85 4.80 -16.42
CA THR A 190 -3.68 4.45 -17.84
C THR A 190 -2.23 4.12 -18.20
N GLN A 191 -1.28 4.56 -17.35
CA GLN A 191 0.16 4.32 -17.52
C GLN A 191 0.70 3.19 -16.62
N VAL A 192 -0.17 2.50 -15.89
CA VAL A 192 0.22 1.44 -14.95
C VAL A 192 0.02 0.06 -15.61
N ASP A 193 1.12 -0.69 -15.76
CA ASP A 193 1.08 -2.06 -16.27
C ASP A 193 0.92 -3.08 -15.12
N LEU A 194 -0.34 -3.35 -14.77
CA LEU A 194 -0.66 -4.32 -13.72
C LEU A 194 -0.30 -5.76 -14.09
N GLU A 195 -0.31 -6.11 -15.38
CA GLU A 195 0.07 -7.46 -15.83
C GLU A 195 1.57 -7.69 -15.66
N ALA A 196 2.39 -6.70 -16.01
CA ALA A 196 3.83 -6.75 -15.79
C ALA A 196 4.17 -6.82 -14.30
N ASN A 197 3.46 -6.05 -13.45
CA ASN A 197 3.63 -6.12 -12.00
C ASN A 197 3.31 -7.53 -11.48
N GLU A 198 2.19 -8.13 -11.87
CA GLU A 198 1.84 -9.49 -11.47
C GLU A 198 2.84 -10.53 -11.97
N ALA A 199 3.27 -10.44 -13.23
CA ALA A 199 4.28 -11.33 -13.79
C ALA A 199 5.60 -11.25 -13.00
N LYS A 200 6.02 -10.05 -12.59
CA LYS A 200 7.20 -9.85 -11.71
C LYS A 200 7.00 -10.50 -10.35
N GLN A 201 5.85 -10.32 -9.71
CA GLN A 201 5.55 -10.93 -8.41
C GLN A 201 5.51 -12.48 -8.49
N GLN A 202 4.95 -13.03 -9.57
CA GLN A 202 4.90 -14.47 -9.83
C GLN A 202 6.30 -15.04 -10.11
N ALA A 203 7.09 -14.37 -10.94
CA ALA A 203 8.47 -14.76 -11.23
C ALA A 203 9.30 -14.81 -9.94
N ASN A 204 9.17 -13.79 -9.08
CA ASN A 204 9.82 -13.71 -7.78
C ASN A 204 9.43 -14.85 -6.83
N SER A 205 8.21 -15.38 -6.96
CA SER A 205 7.71 -16.48 -6.12
C SER A 205 8.11 -17.87 -6.63
N LYS A 206 8.58 -17.99 -7.88
CA LYS A 206 8.99 -19.25 -8.52
C LYS A 206 10.52 -19.47 -8.51
N ILE A 207 11.29 -18.64 -7.82
CA ILE A 207 12.76 -18.70 -7.83
C ILE A 207 13.23 -19.97 -7.11
N ASP A 208 13.81 -20.89 -7.88
CA ASP A 208 14.48 -22.09 -7.39
C ASP A 208 15.93 -21.76 -7.04
N PHE A 209 16.24 -21.71 -5.74
CA PHE A 209 17.57 -21.41 -5.21
C PHE A 209 18.63 -22.45 -5.56
N ASN A 210 18.24 -23.61 -6.12
CA ASN A 210 19.19 -24.63 -6.58
C ASN A 210 19.62 -24.44 -8.04
N LYS A 211 18.99 -23.52 -8.79
CA LYS A 211 19.43 -23.20 -10.15
C LYS A 211 20.60 -22.24 -10.11
N ARG A 212 21.77 -22.72 -10.53
CA ARG A 212 22.94 -21.88 -10.79
C ARG A 212 22.62 -20.86 -11.90
N PRO A 213 23.01 -19.58 -11.76
CA PRO A 213 22.87 -18.61 -12.84
C PRO A 213 23.59 -19.12 -14.09
N THR A 214 22.89 -19.21 -15.22
CA THR A 214 23.53 -19.38 -16.52
C THR A 214 24.32 -18.11 -16.79
N ALA A 215 25.66 -18.22 -16.75
CA ALA A 215 26.53 -17.13 -17.11
C ALA A 215 26.23 -16.74 -18.57
N GLN A 216 25.52 -15.63 -18.77
CA GLN A 216 25.61 -14.92 -20.04
C GLN A 216 27.09 -14.54 -20.22
N PRO A 217 27.70 -14.85 -21.39
CA PRO A 217 29.09 -14.51 -21.61
C PRO A 217 29.22 -12.99 -21.54
N LEU A 218 29.86 -12.52 -20.46
CA LEU A 218 30.43 -11.18 -20.38
C LEU A 218 31.39 -11.06 -21.56
N ASN A 219 31.02 -10.22 -22.53
CA ASN A 219 31.92 -9.79 -23.59
C ASN A 219 33.00 -8.90 -22.95
N ARG A 220 33.94 -9.53 -22.25
CA ARG A 220 35.10 -8.86 -21.65
C ARG A 220 36.12 -8.63 -22.75
N GLN A 221 36.30 -7.37 -23.11
CA GLN A 221 37.51 -6.91 -23.80
C GLN A 221 38.75 -7.37 -23.01
N PRO A 222 39.85 -7.76 -23.67
CA PRO A 222 41.01 -8.33 -22.99
C PRO A 222 41.65 -7.31 -22.04
N ALA A 223 41.89 -7.76 -20.80
CA ALA A 223 42.50 -6.96 -19.75
C ALA A 223 43.96 -6.61 -20.07
N VAL A 224 44.29 -5.32 -20.00
CA VAL A 224 45.66 -4.81 -19.95
C VAL A 224 46.27 -5.21 -18.60
N LYS A 225 47.40 -5.93 -18.63
CA LYS A 225 48.18 -6.29 -17.45
C LYS A 225 48.79 -5.02 -16.85
N ASN A 226 48.29 -4.58 -15.69
CA ASN A 226 49.01 -3.64 -14.83
C ASN A 226 49.70 -4.40 -13.70
N GLN A 227 51.00 -4.16 -13.56
CA GLN A 227 51.89 -4.66 -12.51
C GLN A 227 51.36 -4.33 -11.11
N LYS A 228 51.48 -5.31 -10.20
CA LYS A 228 51.33 -5.11 -8.76
C LYS A 228 52.40 -4.14 -8.25
N VAL A 229 51.98 -3.06 -7.61
CA VAL A 229 52.78 -2.32 -6.63
C VAL A 229 52.27 -2.75 -5.26
N ASP A 230 53.20 -3.13 -4.38
CA ASP A 230 52.96 -3.70 -3.06
C ASP A 230 53.01 -2.55 -2.03
N ASP A 231 51.85 -2.10 -1.54
CA ASP A 231 51.72 -0.88 -0.71
C ASP A 231 51.84 -1.13 0.81
N HIS A 232 52.57 -2.17 1.22
CA HIS A 232 52.71 -2.52 2.63
C HIS A 232 54.18 -2.66 3.06
N ALA A 233 54.87 -1.52 3.17
CA ALA A 233 56.09 -1.44 3.96
C ALA A 233 56.19 -0.10 4.73
N GLY A 234 56.00 -0.19 6.05
CA GLY A 234 56.78 0.62 7.00
C GLY A 234 56.08 1.78 7.70
N HIS A 235 55.30 1.48 8.74
CA HIS A 235 55.31 2.31 9.94
C HIS A 235 56.20 1.64 10.98
N ASN A 236 57.32 2.29 11.34
CA ASN A 236 57.92 2.11 12.66
C ASN A 236 58.80 3.32 13.02
N HIS A 237 58.48 3.84 14.21
CA HIS A 237 59.19 4.73 15.13
C HIS A 237 60.45 5.48 14.69
#